data_AF-A0A950WNC1-F1
#
_entry.id   AF-A0A950WNC1-F1
#
_cell.length_a   1.000
_cell.length_b   1.000
_cell.length_c   1.000
_cell.angle_alpha   90.00
_cell.angle_beta   90.00
_cell.angle_gamma   90.00
#
_symmetry.space_group_name_H-M   'P 1'
#
loop_
_entity.id
_entity.type
_entity.pdbx_description
1 polymer ?
#
loop_
_entity_poly.entity_id
_entity_poly.type
_entity_poly.pdbx_seq_one_letter_code
_entity_poly.pdbx_strand_id
1 'polypeptide(L)' 'NTGHNFDDTKRYVDQVAWLSAADKKKIFEDNAKKVYGRLGKRLAERPSAKQ' A
#
# COMPACT_ATOMS: atom_id res chain seq x y z
N ASN A 1 13.63 3.18 24.16
CA ASN A 1 12.57 2.88 23.16
C ASN A 1 13.06 3.29 21.79
N THR A 2 12.98 2.40 20.81
CA THR A 2 13.56 2.53 19.46
C THR A 2 12.97 3.65 18.58
N GLY A 3 12.04 4.46 19.11
CA GLY A 3 11.42 5.58 18.38
C GLY A 3 10.37 5.17 17.34
N HIS A 4 10.01 3.88 17.27
CA HIS A 4 9.06 3.35 16.31
C HIS A 4 7.88 2.68 17.02
N ASN A 5 6.67 2.92 16.54
CA ASN A 5 5.49 2.21 17.01
C ASN A 5 5.53 0.76 16.50
N PHE A 6 5.01 -0.17 17.31
CA PHE A 6 4.96 -1.59 16.96
C PHE A 6 3.95 -1.90 15.85
N ASP A 7 2.96 -1.03 15.65
CA ASP A 7 1.92 -1.15 14.62
C ASP A 7 2.28 -0.47 13.29
N ASP A 8 3.44 0.19 13.20
CA ASP A 8 3.99 0.72 11.95
C ASP A 8 4.52 -0.40 11.05
N THR A 9 3.58 -1.18 10.52
CA THR A 9 3.85 -2.37 9.72
C THR A 9 4.36 -2.04 8.33
N LYS A 10 4.08 -0.84 7.82
CA LYS A 10 4.63 -0.36 6.54
C LYS A 10 6.16 -0.35 6.59
N ARG A 11 6.73 0.09 7.72
CA ARG A 11 8.19 0.10 7.93
C ARG A 11 8.82 -1.29 7.74
N TYR A 12 8.15 -2.35 8.19
CA TYR A 12 8.66 -3.72 8.02
C TYR A 12 8.72 -4.12 6.55
N VAL A 13 7.65 -3.87 5.79
CA VAL A 13 7.58 -4.19 4.35
C VAL A 13 8.59 -3.36 3.55
N ASP A 14 8.78 -2.09 3.89
CA ASP A 14 9.74 -1.21 3.22
C ASP A 14 11.19 -1.69 3.38
N GLN A 15 11.54 -2.24 4.55
CA GLN A 15 12.88 -2.73 4.88
C GLN A 15 13.23 -4.09 4.25
N VAL A 16 12.28 -4.78 3.62
CA VAL A 16 12.55 -6.05 2.94
C VAL A 16 13.33 -5.81 1.64
N ALA A 17 14.62 -6.15 1.66
CA ALA A 17 15.55 -5.87 0.55
C ALA A 17 15.30 -6.68 -0.72
N TRP A 18 14.71 -7.88 -0.61
CA TRP A 18 14.49 -8.77 -1.76
C TRP A 18 13.18 -8.48 -2.51
N LEU A 19 12.31 -7.62 -1.98
CA LEU A 19 11.08 -7.22 -2.65
C LEU A 19 11.35 -6.15 -3.71
N SER A 20 10.99 -6.45 -4.95
CA SER A 20 11.02 -5.46 -6.02
C SER A 20 9.97 -4.34 -5.79
N ALA A 21 10.12 -3.22 -6.50
CA ALA A 21 9.11 -2.16 -6.48
C ALA A 21 7.73 -2.66 -6.96
N ALA A 22 7.72 -3.58 -7.94
CA ALA A 22 6.49 -4.19 -8.43
C ALA A 22 5.82 -5.07 -7.37
N ASP A 23 6.60 -5.82 -6.58
CA ASP A 23 6.03 -6.66 -5.52
C ASP A 23 5.52 -5.82 -4.35
N LYS A 24 6.22 -4.74 -3.99
CA LYS A 24 5.72 -3.75 -3.03
C LYS A 24 4.40 -3.14 -3.49
N LYS A 25 4.26 -2.82 -4.79
CA LYS A 25 3.00 -2.33 -5.36
C LYS A 25 1.85 -3.34 -5.23
N LYS A 26 2.13 -4.64 -5.40
CA LYS A 26 1.13 -5.69 -5.16
C LYS A 26 0.66 -5.71 -3.70
N ILE A 27 1.59 -5.62 -2.75
CA ILE A 27 1.30 -5.66 -1.31
C ILE A 27 0.49 -4.42 -0.89
N PHE A 28 0.91 -3.23 -1.31
CA PHE A 28 0.32 -1.98 -0.84
C PHE A 28 -0.98 -1.59 -1.57
N GLU A 29 -1.21 -2.09 -2.79
CA GLU A 29 -2.30 -1.58 -3.62
C GLU A 29 -2.98 -2.64 -4.49
N ASP A 30 -2.26 -3.28 -5.41
CA ASP A 30 -2.91 -4.01 -6.51
C ASP A 30 -3.70 -5.22 -6.01
N ASN A 31 -3.18 -5.96 -5.03
CA ASN A 31 -3.89 -7.10 -4.43
C ASN A 31 -5.15 -6.64 -3.68
N ALA A 32 -5.07 -5.52 -2.95
CA ALA A 32 -6.23 -4.97 -2.25
C ALA A 32 -7.31 -4.54 -3.24
N LYS A 33 -6.96 -3.86 -4.34
CA LYS A 33 -7.92 -3.49 -5.40
C LYS A 33 -8.55 -4.72 -6.07
N LYS A 34 -7.78 -5.79 -6.28
CA LYS A 34 -8.27 -7.05 -6.85
C LYS A 34 -9.26 -7.75 -5.92
N VAL A 35 -8.95 -7.86 -4.62
CA VAL A 35 -9.82 -8.51 -3.63
C VAL A 35 -11.06 -7.67 -3.34
N TYR A 36 -10.89 -6.35 -3.21
CA TYR A 36 -11.95 -5.41 -2.91
C TYR A 36 -12.33 -4.60 -4.15
N GLY A 37 -12.97 -5.24 -5.15
CA GLY A 37 -13.29 -4.59 -6.42
C GLY A 37 -14.10 -3.27 -6.30
N ARG A 38 -14.97 -3.16 -5.28
CA ARG A 38 -15.70 -1.91 -4.98
C ARG A 38 -14.77 -0.76 -4.56
N LEU A 39 -13.70 -1.06 -3.83
CA LEU A 39 -12.68 -0.08 -3.46
C LEU A 39 -11.96 0.44 -4.71
N GLY A 40 -11.52 -0.47 -5.59
CA GLY A 40 -10.88 -0.12 -6.85
C GLY A 40 -11.75 0.82 -7.71
N LYS A 41 -13.04 0.49 -7.86
CA LYS A 41 -14.01 1.32 -8.59
C LYS A 41 -14.15 2.73 -7.97
N ARG A 42 -14.34 2.82 -6.66
CA ARG A 42 -14.48 4.12 -5.96
C ARG A 42 -13.23 4.99 -6.05
N LEU A 43 -12.05 4.38 -6.04
CA LEU A 43 -10.79 5.11 -6.18
C LEU A 43 -10.61 5.66 -7.60
N ALA A 44 -11.06 4.95 -8.64
CA ALA A 44 -11.02 5.42 -10.02
C ALA A 44 -12.01 6.57 -10.28
N GLU A 45 -13.13 6.60 -9.56
CA GLU A 45 -14.16 7.66 -9.66
C GLU A 45 -13.81 8.90 -8.82
N ARG A 46 -12.79 8.83 -7.95
CA ARG A 46 -12.39 9.97 -7.12
C ARG A 46 -11.73 11.02 -8.02
N PRO A 47 -12.21 12.28 -8.04
CA PRO A 47 -11.49 13.35 -8.70
C PRO A 47 -10.10 13.44 -8.08
N SER A 48 -9.07 13.56 -8.92
CA SER A 48 -7.70 13.75 -8.45
C SER A 48 -7.69 14.96 -7.53
N ALA A 49 -7.35 14.76 -6.26
CA ALA A 49 -7.12 15.86 -5.35
C ALA A 49 -6.07 16.77 -6.02
N LYS A 50 -6.42 18.03 -6.27
CA LYS A 50 -5.44 19.02 -6.72
C LYS A 50 -4.30 19.01 -5.69
N GLN A 51 -3.08 18.77 -6.17
CA GLN A 51 -1.86 18.98 -5.39
C GLN A 51 -1.73 20.45 -5.02
#